data_AF-A0A167A154-F1
#
_entry.id   AF-A0A167A154-F1
#
_cell.length_a   1.000
_cell.length_b   1.000
_cell.length_c   1.000
_cell.angle_alpha   90.00
_cell.angle_beta   90.00
_cell.angle_gamma   90.00
#
_symmetry.space_group_name_H-M   'P 1'
#
loop_
_entity.id
_entity.type
_entity.pdbx_description
1 polymer ?
#
loop_
_entity_poly.entity_id
_entity_poly.type
_entity_poly.pdbx_seq_one_letter_code
_entity_poly.pdbx_strand_id
1 'polypeptide(L)'
;MICRTCLRRASALPRLQAPRAAAVLAIRPFSLSAPSRNAAAAADDGTKTKATEVPPNLSTIKHETPPPEPISSCPAGTVLNGLNYFKGRTDPVALRDEEYPEWLWTVLESKKETVESADDLAAEMFSKSKKQRKAAAKRQKAIEAKLVASGDVEALAPKVPLPQQSINLPGEKGGDVEHNLHAATKRDELRKAMRKERKAKIKESNYLKSM
;
A
#
# COMPACT_ATOMS: atom_id res chain seq x y z
N MET A 1 -55.91 16.23 7.85
CA MET A 1 -55.21 15.15 7.11
C MET A 1 -54.71 15.70 5.79
N ILE A 2 -53.38 15.81 5.61
CA ILE A 2 -52.78 16.44 4.43
C ILE A 2 -52.63 15.39 3.33
N CYS A 3 -53.20 15.64 2.15
CA CYS A 3 -53.28 14.67 1.06
C CYS A 3 -51.91 14.46 0.37
N ARG A 4 -51.56 13.19 0.06
CA ARG A 4 -50.27 12.79 -0.53
C ARG A 4 -49.98 13.44 -1.89
N THR A 5 -51.02 13.85 -2.62
CA THR A 5 -50.90 14.52 -3.91
C THR A 5 -50.47 15.98 -3.78
N CYS A 6 -50.83 16.65 -2.68
CA CYS A 6 -50.43 18.04 -2.41
C CYS A 6 -48.94 18.16 -2.06
N LEU A 7 -48.38 17.18 -1.33
CA LEU A 7 -46.95 17.15 -0.99
C LEU A 7 -46.04 16.94 -2.21
N ARG A 8 -46.46 16.14 -3.20
CA ARG A 8 -45.67 15.93 -4.44
C ARG A 8 -45.66 17.14 -5.37
N ARG A 9 -46.68 18.01 -5.30
CA ARG A 9 -46.75 19.21 -6.14
C ARG A 9 -45.94 20.37 -5.56
N ALA A 10 -45.74 20.39 -4.23
CA ALA A 10 -44.92 21.38 -3.55
C ALA A 10 -43.39 21.17 -3.73
N SER A 11 -42.94 19.97 -4.13
CA SER A 11 -41.51 19.68 -4.35
C SER A 11 -41.01 19.99 -5.76
N ALA A 12 -41.86 20.53 -6.64
CA ALA A 12 -41.50 20.89 -8.02
C ALA A 12 -41.17 22.39 -8.13
N LEU A 13 -40.01 22.79 -7.64
CA LEU A 13 -39.43 24.10 -7.96
C LEU A 13 -38.74 24.03 -9.34
N PRO A 14 -38.96 25.01 -10.25
CA PRO A 14 -38.23 25.07 -11.50
C PRO A 14 -36.76 25.42 -11.21
N ARG A 15 -35.83 24.55 -11.60
CA ARG A 15 -34.39 24.85 -11.61
C ARG A 15 -34.11 25.85 -12.72
N LEU A 16 -33.85 27.10 -12.34
CA LEU A 16 -33.25 28.10 -13.23
C LEU A 16 -31.86 27.59 -13.67
N GLN A 17 -31.68 27.43 -14.97
CA GLN A 17 -30.39 27.11 -15.59
C GLN A 17 -29.49 28.34 -15.54
N ALA A 18 -28.36 28.26 -14.85
CA ALA A 18 -27.30 29.25 -14.94
C ALA A 18 -26.50 29.06 -16.24
N PRO A 19 -26.04 30.14 -16.91
CA PRO A 19 -25.24 30.03 -18.13
C PRO A 19 -23.84 29.50 -17.81
N ARG A 20 -23.35 28.59 -18.67
CA ARG A 20 -22.01 28.01 -18.60
C ARG A 20 -20.99 29.02 -19.11
N ALA A 21 -20.23 29.64 -18.21
CA ALA A 21 -19.01 30.36 -18.58
C ALA A 21 -17.92 29.33 -18.91
N ALA A 22 -17.44 29.35 -20.16
CA ALA A 22 -16.29 28.56 -20.60
C ALA A 22 -15.01 29.18 -20.04
N ALA A 23 -14.48 28.62 -18.96
CA ALA A 23 -13.15 28.95 -18.47
C ALA A 23 -12.11 28.16 -19.28
N VAL A 24 -11.39 28.87 -20.16
CA VAL A 24 -10.20 28.36 -20.85
C VAL A 24 -9.09 28.19 -19.81
N LEU A 25 -8.73 26.95 -19.48
CA LEU A 25 -7.58 26.64 -18.64
C LEU A 25 -6.30 26.80 -19.47
N ALA A 26 -5.56 27.88 -19.23
CA ALA A 26 -4.19 28.02 -19.71
C ALA A 26 -3.27 27.07 -18.93
N ILE A 27 -2.80 26.01 -19.59
CA ILE A 27 -1.82 25.07 -19.06
C ILE A 27 -0.45 25.77 -19.08
N ARG A 28 0.10 26.07 -17.89
CA ARG A 28 1.51 26.47 -17.75
C ARG A 28 2.38 25.20 -17.73
N PRO A 29 3.41 25.06 -18.59
CA PRO A 29 4.35 23.95 -18.48
C PRO A 29 5.29 24.16 -17.30
N PHE A 30 5.32 23.18 -16.39
CA PHE A 30 6.25 23.13 -15.26
C PHE A 30 7.61 22.62 -15.80
N SER A 31 8.62 23.49 -15.85
CA SER A 31 9.99 23.09 -16.19
C SER A 31 10.67 22.47 -14.97
N LEU A 32 10.98 21.17 -15.05
CA LEU A 32 11.86 20.48 -14.10
C LEU A 32 13.29 20.50 -14.66
N SER A 33 14.07 21.52 -14.29
CA SER A 33 15.52 21.44 -14.35
C SER A 33 16.09 21.59 -12.94
N ALA A 34 16.35 20.46 -12.29
CA ALA A 34 17.24 20.44 -11.14
C ALA A 34 18.69 20.38 -11.66
N PRO A 35 19.59 21.28 -11.24
CA PRO A 35 21.00 21.14 -11.56
C PRO A 35 21.58 19.95 -10.79
N SER A 36 22.11 18.97 -11.53
CA SER A 36 22.97 17.90 -11.02
C SER A 36 24.19 18.53 -10.34
N ARG A 37 24.35 18.31 -9.03
CA ARG A 37 25.61 18.59 -8.32
C ARG A 37 26.57 17.45 -8.64
N ASN A 38 27.52 17.70 -9.54
CA ASN A 38 28.66 16.81 -9.76
C ASN A 38 29.50 16.74 -8.47
N ALA A 39 29.63 15.54 -7.89
CA ALA A 39 30.61 15.27 -6.85
C ALA A 39 32.00 15.23 -7.49
N ALA A 40 32.88 16.13 -7.06
CA ALA A 40 34.29 16.10 -7.42
C ALA A 40 34.97 14.92 -6.69
N ALA A 41 35.75 14.15 -7.45
CA ALA A 41 36.63 13.11 -6.94
C ALA A 41 37.68 13.72 -5.99
N ALA A 42 37.72 13.25 -4.75
CA ALA A 42 38.83 13.50 -3.85
C ALA A 42 39.95 12.50 -4.16
N ALA A 43 41.15 13.05 -4.25
CA ALA A 43 42.38 12.39 -4.66
C ALA A 43 42.91 11.41 -3.60
N ASP A 44 43.57 10.40 -4.14
CA ASP A 44 44.56 9.51 -3.53
C ASP A 44 45.63 10.34 -2.81
N ASP A 45 45.90 10.05 -1.54
CA ASP A 45 47.23 10.27 -0.96
C ASP A 45 47.54 9.14 0.03
N GLY A 46 48.58 8.39 -0.32
CA GLY A 46 49.07 7.25 0.42
C GLY A 46 49.95 7.69 1.57
N THR A 47 49.68 7.19 2.77
CA THR A 47 50.70 7.09 3.81
C THR A 47 50.80 5.65 4.31
N LYS A 48 51.89 5.03 3.86
CA LYS A 48 52.39 3.72 4.23
C LYS A 48 53.03 3.80 5.62
N THR A 49 52.49 3.10 6.61
CA THR A 49 53.23 2.72 7.83
C THR A 49 53.11 1.22 8.05
N LYS A 50 54.26 0.61 8.33
CA LYS A 50 54.53 -0.82 8.35
C LYS A 50 54.65 -1.29 9.80
N ALA A 51 53.92 -2.37 10.08
CA ALA A 51 54.15 -3.44 11.06
C ALA A 51 54.15 -3.13 12.58
N THR A 52 53.32 -3.85 13.33
CA THR A 52 53.77 -4.88 14.30
C THR A 52 52.61 -5.86 14.55
N GLU A 53 52.90 -7.15 14.40
CA GLU A 53 52.00 -8.29 14.56
C GLU A 53 51.83 -8.67 16.04
N VAL A 54 50.60 -8.75 16.53
CA VAL A 54 50.22 -9.55 17.72
C VAL A 54 48.82 -10.13 17.45
N PRO A 55 48.60 -11.45 17.60
CA PRO A 55 47.34 -12.09 17.20
C PRO A 55 46.15 -11.67 18.08
N PRO A 56 44.95 -11.43 17.51
CA PRO A 56 43.77 -11.09 18.28
C PRO A 56 43.23 -12.32 19.02
N ASN A 57 43.09 -12.19 20.34
CA ASN A 57 42.40 -13.17 21.19
C ASN A 57 40.92 -13.24 20.81
N LEU A 58 40.58 -14.28 20.06
CA LEU A 58 39.24 -14.58 19.56
C LEU A 58 38.39 -15.22 20.67
N SER A 59 37.96 -14.45 21.66
CA SER A 59 37.03 -14.97 22.69
C SER A 59 36.27 -13.88 23.45
N THR A 60 35.70 -12.90 22.76
CA THR A 60 34.50 -12.16 23.25
C THR A 60 33.79 -11.54 22.03
N ILE A 61 33.13 -12.37 21.23
CA ILE A 61 32.06 -11.88 20.36
C ILE A 61 30.79 -12.03 21.20
N LYS A 62 30.48 -10.98 21.98
CA LYS A 62 29.10 -10.76 22.41
C LYS A 62 28.31 -10.59 21.12
N HIS A 63 27.31 -11.43 20.93
CA HIS A 63 26.31 -11.29 19.88
C HIS A 63 25.50 -10.02 20.18
N GLU A 64 26.05 -8.86 19.85
CA GLU A 64 25.26 -7.64 19.75
C GLU A 64 24.44 -7.76 18.46
N THR A 65 23.19 -8.13 18.66
CA THR A 65 22.10 -7.95 17.70
C THR A 65 22.25 -6.55 17.10
N PRO A 66 22.28 -6.39 15.77
CA PRO A 66 22.34 -5.06 15.18
C PRO A 66 21.20 -4.20 15.75
N PRO A 67 21.45 -2.94 16.14
CA PRO A 67 20.40 -2.07 16.64
C PRO A 67 19.28 -2.01 15.60
N PRO A 68 18.01 -2.09 16.02
CA PRO A 68 16.89 -2.06 15.10
C PRO A 68 16.98 -0.81 14.23
N GLU A 69 16.82 -0.99 12.92
CA GLU A 69 16.69 0.14 12.00
C GLU A 69 15.58 1.07 12.52
N PRO A 70 15.77 2.41 12.45
CA PRO A 70 14.76 3.33 12.94
C PRO A 70 13.46 3.12 12.15
N ILE A 71 12.39 2.72 12.85
CA ILE A 71 11.07 2.41 12.27
C ILE A 71 10.44 3.69 11.73
N SER A 72 10.68 4.83 12.40
CA SER A 72 10.21 6.14 12.00
C SER A 72 11.30 6.97 11.30
N SER A 73 10.88 7.80 10.35
CA SER A 73 11.74 8.79 9.71
C SER A 73 11.88 10.09 10.51
N CYS A 74 11.01 10.31 11.50
CA CYS A 74 10.98 11.52 12.31
C CYS A 74 11.42 11.20 13.74
N PRO A 75 12.59 11.68 14.20
CA PRO A 75 13.04 11.43 15.56
C PRO A 75 12.15 12.15 16.58
N ALA A 76 12.14 11.61 17.81
CA ALA A 76 11.44 12.24 18.94
C ALA A 76 11.90 13.69 19.13
N GLY A 77 10.96 14.59 19.44
CA GLY A 77 11.24 16.03 19.61
C GLY A 77 11.12 16.85 18.33
N THR A 78 10.83 16.24 17.17
CA THR A 78 10.62 16.98 15.92
C THR A 78 9.31 17.77 15.96
N VAL A 79 9.37 19.08 15.74
CA VAL A 79 8.17 19.93 15.63
C VAL A 79 7.49 19.68 14.28
N LEU A 80 6.23 19.27 14.30
CA LEU A 80 5.45 19.00 13.10
C LEU A 80 4.77 20.27 12.61
N ASN A 81 5.46 20.96 11.70
CA ASN A 81 5.07 22.28 11.21
C ASN A 81 3.70 22.26 10.50
N GLY A 82 2.84 23.23 10.83
CA GLY A 82 1.61 23.50 10.08
C GLY A 82 0.44 22.59 10.41
N LEU A 83 0.49 21.87 11.53
CA LEU A 83 -0.65 21.08 12.02
C LEU A 83 -1.57 21.90 12.94
N ASN A 84 -1.04 22.85 13.70
CA ASN A 84 -1.86 23.67 14.57
C ASN A 84 -2.55 24.81 13.80
N TYR A 85 -3.89 24.79 13.81
CA TYR A 85 -4.73 25.85 13.25
C TYR A 85 -5.29 26.80 14.32
N PHE A 86 -5.03 26.56 15.61
CA PHE A 86 -5.48 27.41 16.70
C PHE A 86 -4.50 28.55 16.99
N LYS A 87 -5.04 29.74 17.24
CA LYS A 87 -4.26 30.90 17.67
C LYS A 87 -3.72 30.68 19.09
N GLY A 88 -2.45 30.99 19.31
CA GLY A 88 -1.82 30.92 20.64
C GLY A 88 -1.46 29.52 21.12
N ARG A 89 -1.55 28.49 20.26
CA ARG A 89 -1.01 27.15 20.54
C ARG A 89 0.26 26.91 19.71
N THR A 90 1.13 26.03 20.19
CA THR A 90 2.31 25.58 19.46
C THR A 90 1.97 24.40 18.57
N ASP A 91 2.77 24.19 17.52
CA ASP A 91 2.68 22.97 16.73
C ASP A 91 3.00 21.73 17.59
N PRO A 92 2.35 20.58 17.33
CA PRO A 92 2.59 19.36 18.08
C PRO A 92 4.01 18.85 17.82
N VAL A 93 4.62 18.32 18.87
CA VAL A 93 5.98 17.75 18.84
C VAL A 93 5.85 16.23 18.75
N ALA A 94 6.66 15.61 17.89
CA ALA A 94 6.72 14.16 17.75
C ALA A 94 7.20 13.51 19.06
N LEU A 95 6.48 12.49 19.53
CA LEU A 95 6.83 11.70 20.70
C LEU A 95 7.80 10.57 20.29
N ARG A 96 8.18 9.71 21.24
CA ARG A 96 8.98 8.51 20.95
C ARG A 96 8.12 7.48 20.20
N ASP A 97 8.76 6.66 19.35
CA ASP A 97 8.08 5.64 18.54
C ASP A 97 7.26 4.64 19.38
N GLU A 98 7.72 4.34 20.59
CA GLU A 98 7.09 3.42 21.55
C GLU A 98 5.78 3.97 22.15
N GLU A 99 5.63 5.30 22.21
CA GLU A 99 4.43 5.96 22.74
C GLU A 99 3.30 5.99 21.71
N TYR A 100 3.62 5.75 20.45
CA TYR A 100 2.62 5.64 19.40
C TYR A 100 1.97 4.25 19.40
N PRO A 101 0.65 4.17 19.17
CA PRO A 101 -0.01 2.88 19.03
C PRO A 101 0.55 2.04 17.88
N GLU A 102 0.61 0.73 18.08
CA GLU A 102 1.17 -0.24 17.11
C GLU A 102 0.50 -0.17 15.72
N TRP A 103 -0.81 0.07 15.68
CA TRP A 103 -1.56 0.15 14.41
C TRP A 103 -1.06 1.24 13.47
N LEU A 104 -0.37 2.28 13.97
CA LEU A 104 0.20 3.36 13.15
C LEU A 104 1.17 2.81 12.11
N TRP A 105 1.97 1.82 12.50
CA TRP A 105 3.02 1.24 11.66
C TRP A 105 2.44 0.33 10.57
N THR A 106 1.26 -0.26 10.81
CA THR A 106 0.55 -1.13 9.86
C THR A 106 -0.26 -0.33 8.82
N VAL A 107 -0.54 0.96 9.02
CA VAL A 107 -1.44 1.75 8.13
C VAL A 107 -0.98 1.72 6.66
N LEU A 108 0.34 1.79 6.42
CA LEU A 108 0.91 1.84 5.08
C LEU A 108 0.86 0.48 4.34
N GLU A 109 0.65 -0.63 5.04
CA GLU A 109 0.55 -1.95 4.41
C GLU A 109 -0.67 -2.04 3.49
N SER A 110 -1.79 -1.43 3.89
CA SER A 110 -2.99 -1.34 3.04
C SER A 110 -2.73 -0.67 1.68
N LYS A 111 -1.75 0.25 1.62
CA LYS A 111 -1.32 0.89 0.37
C LYS A 111 -0.41 -0.03 -0.45
N LYS A 112 0.45 -0.83 0.20
CA LYS A 112 1.31 -1.81 -0.48
C LYS A 112 0.48 -2.90 -1.16
N GLU A 113 -0.58 -3.39 -0.52
CA GLU A 113 -1.51 -4.37 -1.13
C GLU A 113 -2.14 -3.85 -2.43
N THR A 114 -2.39 -2.54 -2.54
CA THR A 114 -2.90 -1.93 -3.77
C THR A 114 -1.85 -1.78 -4.87
N VAL A 115 -0.56 -1.93 -4.57
CA VAL A 115 0.54 -1.88 -5.56
C VAL A 115 0.97 -3.30 -5.94
N GLU A 116 0.83 -4.26 -5.03
CA GLU A 116 1.16 -5.67 -5.27
C GLU A 116 0.01 -6.52 -5.81
N SER A 117 -1.15 -5.92 -6.08
CA SER A 117 -2.23 -6.63 -6.78
C SER A 117 -1.69 -7.15 -8.11
N ALA A 118 -2.02 -8.41 -8.46
CA ALA A 118 -1.48 -9.08 -9.66
C ALA A 118 -1.68 -8.26 -10.95
N ASP A 119 -2.76 -7.48 -11.02
CA ASP A 119 -3.05 -6.56 -12.12
C ASP A 119 -2.06 -5.38 -12.20
N ASP A 120 -1.65 -4.83 -11.06
CA ASP A 120 -0.70 -3.71 -10.97
C ASP A 120 0.73 -4.21 -11.23
N LEU A 121 1.10 -5.40 -10.75
CA LEU A 121 2.36 -6.06 -11.10
C LEU A 121 2.43 -6.39 -12.60
N ALA A 122 1.31 -6.79 -13.22
CA ALA A 122 1.24 -7.02 -14.66
C ALA A 122 1.38 -5.72 -15.47
N ALA A 123 0.75 -4.63 -15.01
CA ALA A 123 0.90 -3.30 -15.60
C ALA A 123 2.34 -2.76 -15.44
N GLU A 124 2.96 -2.96 -14.29
CA GLU A 124 4.36 -2.60 -14.03
C GLU A 124 5.35 -3.47 -14.83
N MET A 125 4.99 -4.73 -15.12
CA MET A 125 5.75 -5.58 -16.03
C MET A 125 5.66 -5.08 -17.48
N PHE A 126 4.53 -4.46 -17.85
CA PHE A 126 4.32 -3.93 -19.20
C PHE A 126 5.08 -2.63 -19.46
N SER A 127 5.23 -1.78 -18.44
CA SER A 127 6.04 -0.54 -18.52
C SER A 127 7.55 -0.78 -18.49
N LYS A 128 8.00 -2.02 -18.21
CA LYS A 128 9.41 -2.44 -18.22
C LYS A 128 9.92 -2.72 -19.65
N SER A 129 11.25 -2.58 -19.83
CA SER A 129 11.93 -2.80 -21.11
C SER A 129 11.67 -4.23 -21.66
N LYS A 130 11.67 -4.41 -22.99
CA LYS A 130 11.47 -5.73 -23.65
C LYS A 130 12.37 -6.84 -23.08
N LYS A 131 13.60 -6.49 -22.66
CA LYS A 131 14.54 -7.42 -22.03
C LYS A 131 14.07 -7.87 -20.64
N GLN A 132 13.53 -6.94 -19.84
CA GLN A 132 13.00 -7.22 -18.50
C GLN A 132 11.75 -8.10 -18.58
N ARG A 133 10.85 -7.86 -19.53
CA ARG A 133 9.69 -8.72 -19.80
C ARG A 133 10.09 -10.16 -20.13
N LYS A 134 11.07 -10.34 -21.04
CA LYS A 134 11.57 -11.68 -21.38
C LYS A 134 12.23 -12.39 -20.18
N ALA A 135 13.00 -11.66 -19.39
CA ALA A 135 13.64 -12.21 -18.19
C ALA A 135 12.62 -12.61 -17.13
N ALA A 136 11.59 -11.78 -16.89
CA ALA A 136 10.50 -12.08 -15.98
C ALA A 136 9.69 -13.30 -16.45
N ALA A 137 9.30 -13.34 -17.73
CA ALA A 137 8.60 -14.50 -18.30
C ALA A 137 9.45 -15.79 -18.22
N LYS A 138 10.77 -15.71 -18.43
CA LYS A 138 11.66 -16.86 -18.26
C LYS A 138 11.73 -17.31 -16.79
N ARG A 139 11.75 -16.38 -15.84
CA ARG A 139 11.72 -16.68 -14.40
C ARG A 139 10.40 -17.32 -13.99
N GLN A 140 9.26 -16.79 -14.44
CA GLN A 140 7.93 -17.37 -14.17
C GLN A 140 7.82 -18.80 -14.70
N LYS A 141 8.19 -19.02 -15.97
CA LYS A 141 8.23 -20.38 -16.55
C LYS A 141 9.15 -21.33 -15.80
N ALA A 142 10.29 -20.85 -15.29
CA ALA A 142 11.20 -21.67 -14.50
C ALA A 142 10.62 -22.03 -13.11
N ILE A 143 9.86 -21.11 -12.48
CA ILE A 143 9.16 -21.38 -11.22
C ILE A 143 8.03 -22.37 -11.44
N GLU A 144 7.21 -22.15 -12.47
CA GLU A 144 6.14 -23.07 -12.87
C GLU A 144 6.69 -24.46 -13.18
N ALA A 145 7.78 -24.56 -13.96
CA ALA A 145 8.41 -25.84 -14.27
C ALA A 145 8.94 -26.55 -13.03
N LYS A 146 9.48 -25.81 -12.04
CA LYS A 146 9.90 -26.37 -10.75
C LYS A 146 8.72 -26.88 -9.93
N LEU A 147 7.63 -26.12 -9.89
CA LEU A 147 6.41 -26.46 -9.15
C LEU A 147 5.70 -27.68 -9.77
N VAL A 148 5.70 -27.77 -11.10
CA VAL A 148 5.25 -28.96 -11.83
C VAL A 148 6.18 -30.15 -11.57
N ALA A 149 7.50 -29.94 -11.56
CA ALA A 149 8.47 -31.00 -11.30
C ALA A 149 8.43 -31.53 -9.86
N SER A 150 8.07 -30.70 -8.87
CA SER A 150 7.85 -31.15 -7.49
C SER A 150 6.59 -32.02 -7.34
N GLY A 151 5.76 -32.14 -8.37
CA GLY A 151 4.60 -33.05 -8.39
C GLY A 151 3.48 -32.66 -7.42
N ASP A 152 3.52 -31.45 -6.86
CA ASP A 152 2.53 -30.96 -5.91
C ASP A 152 1.32 -30.40 -6.68
N VAL A 153 0.42 -31.30 -7.08
CA VAL A 153 -0.73 -31.02 -7.94
C VAL A 153 -1.69 -30.00 -7.29
N GLU A 154 -1.76 -29.99 -5.96
CA GLU A 154 -2.61 -29.09 -5.18
C GLU A 154 -2.12 -27.63 -5.26
N ALA A 155 -0.81 -27.41 -5.31
CA ALA A 155 -0.24 -26.07 -5.43
C ALA A 155 -0.46 -25.44 -6.82
N LEU A 156 -0.72 -26.27 -7.84
CA LEU A 156 -1.03 -25.82 -9.20
C LEU A 156 -2.52 -25.55 -9.43
N ALA A 157 -3.40 -26.01 -8.52
CA ALA A 157 -4.83 -25.80 -8.63
C ALA A 157 -5.16 -24.28 -8.61
N PRO A 158 -6.07 -23.80 -9.48
CA PRO A 158 -6.50 -22.40 -9.47
C PRO A 158 -7.03 -21.98 -8.10
N LYS A 159 -6.45 -20.92 -7.52
CA LYS A 159 -6.93 -20.38 -6.24
C LYS A 159 -8.31 -19.77 -6.43
N VAL A 160 -9.35 -20.49 -6.02
CA VAL A 160 -10.72 -19.98 -6.05
C VAL A 160 -10.82 -18.76 -5.11
N PRO A 161 -11.27 -17.59 -5.59
CA PRO A 161 -11.49 -16.41 -4.76
C PRO A 161 -12.47 -16.69 -3.62
N LEU A 162 -12.24 -16.09 -2.45
CA LEU A 162 -13.10 -16.24 -1.26
C LEU A 162 -14.62 -16.12 -1.52
N PRO A 163 -15.13 -15.14 -2.30
CA PRO A 163 -16.57 -14.99 -2.55
C PRO A 163 -17.18 -16.09 -3.45
N GLN A 164 -16.35 -16.86 -4.16
CA GLN A 164 -16.78 -17.95 -5.03
C GLN A 164 -16.71 -19.31 -4.34
N GLN A 165 -16.15 -19.37 -3.12
CA GLN A 165 -16.07 -20.59 -2.34
C GLN A 165 -17.42 -20.90 -1.67
N SER A 166 -17.79 -22.18 -1.61
CA SER A 166 -18.97 -22.69 -0.91
C SER A 166 -18.63 -23.31 0.45
N ILE A 167 -17.39 -23.17 0.91
CA ILE A 167 -16.91 -23.71 2.18
C ILE A 167 -17.53 -22.91 3.33
N ASN A 168 -17.97 -23.61 4.38
CA ASN A 168 -18.57 -22.97 5.55
C ASN A 168 -17.57 -22.04 6.25
N LEU A 169 -18.02 -20.84 6.61
CA LEU A 169 -17.24 -19.95 7.45
C LEU A 169 -17.17 -20.51 8.89
N PRO A 170 -16.05 -20.27 9.61
CA PRO A 170 -15.95 -20.62 11.03
C PRO A 170 -17.06 -19.93 11.85
N GLY A 171 -17.67 -20.63 12.81
CA GLY A 171 -18.73 -20.09 13.66
C GLY A 171 -19.63 -21.16 14.29
N GLU A 172 -19.04 -22.01 15.13
CA GLU A 172 -19.77 -23.06 15.84
C GLU A 172 -20.57 -22.49 17.02
N LYS A 173 -21.72 -23.08 17.33
CA LYS A 173 -22.57 -22.65 18.45
C LYS A 173 -21.94 -23.05 19.77
N GLY A 174 -21.81 -22.09 20.69
CA GLY A 174 -21.24 -22.32 22.02
C GLY A 174 -19.71 -22.39 22.05
N GLY A 175 -19.03 -21.96 20.99
CA GLY A 175 -17.57 -21.90 20.96
C GLY A 175 -16.98 -20.75 21.80
N ASP A 176 -15.67 -20.83 22.03
CA ASP A 176 -14.90 -19.87 22.82
C ASP A 176 -14.96 -18.44 22.26
N VAL A 177 -14.64 -17.45 23.10
CA VAL A 177 -14.59 -16.03 22.69
C VAL A 177 -13.62 -15.83 21.53
N GLU A 178 -12.46 -16.47 21.55
CA GLU A 178 -11.46 -16.40 20.48
C GLU A 178 -11.99 -16.95 19.16
N HIS A 179 -12.72 -18.07 19.20
CA HIS A 179 -13.36 -18.65 18.02
C HIS A 179 -14.40 -17.71 17.42
N ASN A 180 -15.16 -17.01 18.27
CA ASN A 180 -16.13 -16.03 17.83
C ASN A 180 -15.47 -14.79 17.20
N LEU A 181 -14.33 -14.32 17.74
CA LEU A 181 -13.56 -13.23 17.15
C LEU A 181 -12.96 -13.63 15.80
N HIS A 182 -12.38 -14.82 15.70
CA HIS A 182 -11.87 -15.37 14.43
C HIS A 182 -13.00 -15.55 13.39
N ALA A 183 -14.17 -16.03 13.82
CA ALA A 183 -15.35 -16.11 12.97
C ALA A 183 -15.79 -14.73 12.46
N ALA A 184 -15.70 -13.68 13.29
CA ALA A 184 -16.01 -12.31 12.88
C ALA A 184 -15.01 -11.79 11.82
N THR A 185 -13.70 -12.00 12.03
CA THR A 185 -12.68 -11.56 11.05
C THR A 185 -12.85 -12.23 9.69
N LYS A 186 -13.15 -13.54 9.64
CA LYS A 186 -13.43 -14.25 8.38
C LYS A 186 -14.67 -13.76 7.66
N ARG A 187 -15.72 -13.37 8.38
CA ARG A 187 -16.90 -12.73 7.79
C ARG A 187 -16.58 -11.36 7.21
N ASP A 188 -15.74 -10.58 7.88
CA ASP A 188 -15.31 -9.28 7.39
C ASP A 188 -14.38 -9.38 6.16
N GLU A 189 -13.50 -10.37 6.12
CA GLU A 189 -12.69 -10.71 4.94
C GLU A 189 -13.59 -11.00 3.72
N LEU A 190 -14.62 -11.85 3.89
CA LEU A 190 -15.59 -12.13 2.83
C LEU A 190 -16.33 -10.86 2.38
N ARG A 191 -16.76 -10.01 3.33
CA ARG A 191 -17.43 -8.74 3.01
C ARG A 191 -16.54 -7.79 2.20
N LYS A 192 -15.26 -7.70 2.55
CA LYS A 192 -14.25 -6.91 1.84
C LYS A 192 -14.02 -7.46 0.43
N ALA A 193 -13.90 -8.77 0.27
CA ALA A 193 -13.75 -9.43 -1.04
C ALA A 193 -14.95 -9.18 -1.96
N MET A 194 -16.18 -9.38 -1.46
CA MET A 194 -17.43 -9.07 -2.16
C MET A 194 -17.53 -7.59 -2.56
N ARG A 195 -16.98 -6.69 -1.75
CA ARG A 195 -16.92 -5.25 -2.08
C ARG A 195 -15.93 -4.97 -3.21
N LYS A 196 -14.79 -5.67 -3.26
CA LYS A 196 -13.80 -5.55 -4.35
C LYS A 196 -14.42 -5.97 -5.69
N GLU A 197 -15.06 -7.13 -5.75
CA GLU A 197 -15.74 -7.61 -6.97
C GLU A 197 -16.88 -6.67 -7.41
N ARG A 198 -17.72 -6.20 -6.47
CA ARG A 198 -18.77 -5.22 -6.81
C ARG A 198 -18.20 -3.91 -7.37
N LYS A 199 -17.10 -3.41 -6.81
CA LYS A 199 -16.43 -2.21 -7.34
C LYS A 199 -15.90 -2.45 -8.76
N ALA A 200 -15.29 -3.60 -9.02
CA ALA A 200 -14.82 -3.96 -10.35
C ALA A 200 -15.97 -4.04 -11.36
N LYS A 201 -17.05 -4.74 -11.01
CA LYS A 201 -18.27 -4.86 -11.84
C LYS A 201 -18.90 -3.49 -12.14
N ILE A 202 -18.97 -2.60 -11.15
CA ILE A 202 -19.48 -1.24 -11.36
C ILE A 202 -18.58 -0.49 -12.34
N LYS A 203 -17.26 -0.53 -12.17
CA LYS A 203 -16.30 0.12 -13.08
C LYS A 203 -16.44 -0.39 -14.51
N GLU A 204 -16.47 -1.71 -14.70
CA GLU A 204 -16.66 -2.35 -16.00
C GLU A 204 -17.99 -1.93 -16.63
N SER A 205 -19.10 -2.02 -15.88
CA SER A 205 -20.42 -1.62 -16.38
C SER A 205 -20.49 -0.14 -16.76
N ASN A 206 -19.84 0.74 -16.00
CA ASN A 206 -19.79 2.16 -16.29
C ASN A 206 -18.94 2.42 -17.54
N TYR A 207 -17.80 1.74 -17.66
CA TYR A 207 -16.92 1.82 -18.82
C TYR A 207 -17.65 1.41 -20.10
N LEU A 208 -18.25 0.21 -20.10
CA LEU A 208 -19.00 -0.33 -21.24
C LEU A 208 -20.25 0.49 -21.58
N LYS A 209 -20.86 1.16 -20.60
CA LYS A 209 -22.01 2.04 -20.83
C LYS A 209 -21.62 3.40 -21.43
N SER A 210 -20.40 3.85 -21.17
CA SER A 210 -19.86 5.12 -21.71
C SER A 210 -19.11 4.97 -23.02
N MET A 211 -18.83 3.72 -23.43
CA MET A 211 -18.21 3.36 -24.71
C MET A 211 -19.26 3.33 -25.82
#